data_AF-A0A7C7Q3V4-F1
#
_entry.id   AF-A0A7C7Q3V4-F1
#
_cell.length_a   1.000
_cell.length_b   1.000
_cell.length_c   1.000
_cell.angle_alpha   90.00
_cell.angle_beta   90.00
_cell.angle_gamma   90.00
#
_symmetry.space_group_name_H-M   'P 1'
#
loop_
_entity.id
_entity.type
_entity.pdbx_description
1 polymer ?
#
loop_
_entity_poly.entity_id
_entity_poly.type
_entity_poly.pdbx_seq_one_letter_code
_entity_poly.pdbx_strand_id
1 'polypeptide(L)'
;MDDTLVIVGVLLFIVGLAGIYIAFSGASPTLKAGLEQFSGLVAGMGILFIVGGLFRGGLPSLGSPKVAGVLIVFSLGIAFVATTAALQLGPFKPAPEEAAVGPTPVIVRVSIIPGSFNPQQEDNYIPKNIRVIAGYNSTVVWTNDEEVPVAHTVTSEEGIFDSGLFNSGESWNYTFTRAGIYRYFCIPHPWMRGSVVVEEVSEEVLQQLLAQLPRNQTRAAAG
;
A
#
# COMPACT_ATOMS: atom_id res chain seq x y z
N MET A 1 -31.56 36.23 -6.18
CA MET A 1 -30.42 36.16 -5.24
C MET A 1 -29.29 35.42 -5.94
N ASP A 2 -28.04 35.80 -5.70
CA ASP A 2 -26.89 35.15 -6.33
C ASP A 2 -26.62 33.80 -5.65
N ASP A 3 -26.99 32.71 -6.31
CA ASP A 3 -26.84 31.33 -5.85
C ASP A 3 -25.48 30.72 -6.22
N THR A 4 -24.63 31.48 -6.92
CA THR A 4 -23.38 30.99 -7.50
C THR A 4 -22.39 30.51 -6.43
N LEU A 5 -22.29 31.23 -5.30
CA LEU A 5 -21.33 30.87 -4.23
C LEU A 5 -21.70 29.53 -3.57
N VAL A 6 -22.98 29.28 -3.33
CA VAL A 6 -23.47 28.01 -2.75
C VAL A 6 -23.20 26.87 -3.73
N ILE A 7 -23.47 27.06 -5.02
CA ILE A 7 -23.26 26.07 -6.06
C ILE A 7 -21.78 25.69 -6.18
N VAL A 8 -20.89 26.69 -6.24
CA VAL A 8 -19.44 26.46 -6.29
C VAL A 8 -18.96 25.73 -5.04
N GLY A 9 -19.47 26.11 -3.87
CA GLY A 9 -19.13 25.45 -2.61
C GLY A 9 -19.54 23.97 -2.57
N VAL A 10 -20.74 23.64 -3.04
CA VAL A 10 -21.21 22.25 -3.14
C VAL A 10 -20.33 21.42 -4.09
N LEU A 11 -19.96 21.98 -5.25
CA LEU A 11 -19.09 21.28 -6.21
C LEU A 11 -17.70 21.00 -5.62
N LEU A 12 -17.07 21.99 -5.00
CA LEU A 12 -15.76 21.82 -4.34
C LEU A 12 -15.85 20.80 -3.21
N PHE A 13 -16.93 20.82 -2.43
CA PHE A 13 -17.12 19.85 -1.35
C PHE A 13 -17.21 18.42 -1.88
N ILE A 14 -18.00 18.17 -2.94
CA ILE A 14 -18.13 16.84 -3.57
C ILE A 14 -16.79 16.36 -4.12
N VAL A 15 -16.07 17.23 -4.85
CA VAL A 15 -14.76 16.89 -5.42
C VAL A 15 -13.75 16.56 -4.31
N GLY A 16 -13.74 17.32 -3.22
CA GLY A 16 -12.90 17.04 -2.06
C GLY A 16 -13.24 15.70 -1.39
N LEU A 17 -14.52 15.39 -1.21
CA LEU A 17 -14.93 14.08 -0.67
C LEU A 17 -14.54 12.91 -1.59
N ALA A 18 -14.67 13.08 -2.90
CA ALA A 18 -14.25 12.07 -3.88
C ALA A 18 -12.73 11.83 -3.82
N GLY A 19 -11.92 12.89 -3.69
CA GLY A 19 -10.48 12.78 -3.55
C GLY A 19 -10.04 12.09 -2.25
N ILE A 20 -10.69 12.42 -1.12
CA ILE A 20 -10.50 11.72 0.15
C ILE A 20 -10.83 10.23 -0.02
N TYR A 21 -11.99 9.92 -0.60
CA TYR A 21 -12.40 8.55 -0.84
C TYR A 21 -11.36 7.77 -1.66
N ILE A 22 -10.85 8.35 -2.75
CA ILE A 22 -9.83 7.72 -3.59
C ILE A 22 -8.55 7.44 -2.79
N ALA A 23 -8.11 8.38 -1.95
CA ALA A 23 -6.94 8.20 -1.09
C ALA A 23 -7.08 7.02 -0.11
N PHE A 24 -8.30 6.75 0.37
CA PHE A 24 -8.59 5.64 1.29
C PHE A 24 -9.01 4.34 0.59
N SER A 25 -9.24 4.35 -0.72
CA SER A 25 -9.68 3.17 -1.49
C SER A 25 -8.59 2.11 -1.73
N GLY A 26 -7.33 2.41 -1.39
CA GLY A 26 -6.20 1.52 -1.63
C GLY A 26 -5.68 1.52 -3.08
N ALA A 27 -6.17 2.43 -3.93
CA ALA A 27 -5.75 2.52 -5.33
C ALA A 27 -4.25 2.85 -5.53
N SER A 28 -3.62 3.55 -4.58
CA SER A 28 -2.18 3.82 -4.60
C SER A 28 -1.68 4.27 -3.21
N PRO A 29 -0.69 3.58 -2.61
CA PRO A 29 -0.06 4.00 -1.37
C PRO A 29 0.70 5.34 -1.49
N THR A 30 1.34 5.56 -2.64
CA THR A 30 2.13 6.77 -2.92
C THR A 30 1.28 8.03 -3.08
N LEU A 31 0.06 7.90 -3.61
CA LEU A 31 -0.87 9.03 -3.74
C LEU A 31 -1.58 9.38 -2.43
N LYS A 32 -1.67 8.45 -1.47
CA LYS A 32 -2.50 8.60 -0.26
C LYS A 32 -2.18 9.88 0.52
N ALA A 33 -0.91 10.08 0.89
CA ALA A 33 -0.53 11.19 1.77
C ALA A 33 -0.76 12.57 1.13
N GLY A 34 -0.41 12.73 -0.15
CA GLY A 34 -0.57 14.00 -0.87
C GLY A 34 -2.03 14.29 -1.26
N LEU A 35 -2.75 13.26 -1.72
CA LEU A 35 -4.13 13.40 -2.17
C LEU A 35 -5.09 13.68 -1.01
N GLU A 36 -4.86 13.09 0.17
CA GLU A 36 -5.68 13.31 1.37
C GLU A 36 -5.68 14.79 1.78
N GLN A 37 -4.50 15.38 1.95
CA GLN A 37 -4.35 16.76 2.40
C GLN A 37 -4.93 17.76 1.39
N PHE A 38 -4.66 17.55 0.11
CA PHE A 38 -5.21 18.37 -0.97
C PHE A 38 -6.73 18.27 -1.02
N SER A 39 -7.28 17.05 -0.95
CA SER A 39 -8.72 16.81 -1.03
C SER A 39 -9.46 17.34 0.21
N GLY A 40 -8.85 17.25 1.39
CA GLY A 40 -9.33 17.86 2.62
C GLY A 40 -9.40 19.38 2.53
N LEU A 41 -8.37 20.03 1.94
CA LEU A 41 -8.38 21.47 1.69
C LEU A 41 -9.51 21.87 0.73
N VAL A 42 -9.67 21.14 -0.38
CA VAL A 42 -10.73 21.38 -1.38
C VAL A 42 -12.12 21.21 -0.76
N ALA A 43 -12.32 20.18 0.07
CA ALA A 43 -13.57 19.99 0.82
C ALA A 43 -13.82 21.14 1.79
N GLY A 44 -12.80 21.56 2.55
CA GLY A 44 -12.87 22.69 3.47
C GLY A 44 -13.23 24.01 2.78
N MET A 45 -12.62 24.29 1.63
CA MET A 45 -12.98 25.43 0.78
C MET A 45 -14.44 25.36 0.33
N GLY A 46 -14.92 24.16 -0.05
CA GLY A 46 -16.33 23.95 -0.38
C GLY A 46 -17.28 24.38 0.74
N ILE A 47 -16.99 23.99 1.98
CA ILE A 47 -17.78 24.37 3.17
C ILE A 47 -17.80 25.90 3.36
N LEU A 48 -16.66 26.57 3.23
CA LEU A 48 -16.58 28.04 3.38
C LEU A 48 -17.45 28.78 2.35
N PHE A 49 -17.47 28.29 1.11
CA PHE A 49 -18.28 28.88 0.04
C PHE A 49 -19.78 28.58 0.22
N ILE A 50 -20.15 27.40 0.73
CA ILE A 50 -21.54 27.11 1.10
C ILE A 50 -22.02 28.08 2.19
N VAL A 51 -21.26 28.20 3.28
CA VAL A 51 -21.61 29.06 4.41
C VAL A 51 -21.72 30.52 3.96
N GLY A 52 -20.70 31.03 3.24
CA GLY A 52 -20.73 32.41 2.73
C GLY A 52 -21.86 32.67 1.74
N GLY A 53 -22.26 31.67 0.97
CA GLY A 53 -23.33 31.76 -0.01
C GLY A 53 -24.70 31.81 0.65
N LEU A 54 -24.91 30.98 1.69
CA LEU A 54 -26.13 30.98 2.48
C LEU A 54 -26.35 32.31 3.20
N PHE A 55 -25.29 32.92 3.76
CA PHE A 55 -25.38 34.24 4.41
C PHE A 55 -25.68 35.38 3.42
N ARG A 56 -25.23 35.29 2.17
CA ARG A 56 -25.41 36.35 1.16
C ARG A 56 -26.69 36.21 0.34
N GLY A 57 -27.02 35.00 -0.07
CA GLY A 57 -28.02 34.73 -1.09
C GLY A 57 -29.11 33.73 -0.66
N GLY A 58 -29.04 33.19 0.55
CA GLY A 58 -29.99 32.19 1.04
C GLY A 58 -29.90 30.86 0.28
N LEU A 59 -30.96 30.05 0.39
CA LEU A 59 -31.03 28.74 -0.26
C LEU A 59 -31.30 28.90 -1.77
N PRO A 60 -30.64 28.09 -2.63
CA PRO A 60 -30.94 28.05 -4.07
C PRO A 60 -32.39 27.67 -4.37
N SER A 61 -32.98 28.27 -5.41
CA SER A 61 -34.32 27.91 -5.89
C SER A 61 -34.29 26.60 -6.70
N LEU A 62 -35.07 25.61 -6.28
CA LEU A 62 -35.11 24.28 -6.91
C LEU A 62 -35.53 24.29 -8.39
N GLY A 63 -36.19 25.33 -8.87
CA GLY A 63 -36.64 25.44 -10.27
C GLY A 63 -35.56 25.94 -11.25
N SER A 64 -34.36 26.30 -10.77
CA SER A 64 -33.32 26.85 -11.64
C SER A 64 -32.57 25.73 -12.39
N PRO A 65 -32.22 25.92 -13.67
CA PRO A 65 -31.40 24.96 -14.42
C PRO A 65 -30.01 24.76 -13.78
N LYS A 66 -29.54 25.73 -12.98
CA LYS A 66 -28.28 25.61 -12.23
C LYS A 66 -28.39 24.57 -11.09
N VAL A 67 -29.53 24.52 -10.39
CA VAL A 67 -29.77 23.53 -9.33
C VAL A 67 -29.90 22.11 -9.91
N ALA A 68 -30.53 21.97 -11.08
CA ALA A 68 -30.58 20.69 -11.79
C ALA A 68 -29.17 20.13 -12.09
N GLY A 69 -28.25 20.99 -12.54
CA GLY A 69 -26.84 20.60 -12.76
C GLY A 69 -26.14 20.13 -11.48
N VAL A 70 -26.36 20.79 -10.35
CA VAL A 70 -25.80 20.39 -9.04
C VAL A 70 -26.33 19.04 -8.59
N LEU A 71 -27.64 18.79 -8.74
CA LEU A 71 -28.24 17.51 -8.37
C LEU A 71 -27.70 16.36 -9.22
N ILE A 72 -27.41 16.58 -10.50
CA ILE A 72 -26.77 15.59 -11.37
C ILE A 72 -25.36 15.26 -10.88
N VAL A 73 -24.54 16.28 -10.60
CA VAL A 73 -23.17 16.06 -10.09
C VAL A 73 -23.18 15.37 -8.72
N PHE A 74 -24.10 15.75 -7.84
CA PHE A 74 -24.30 15.11 -6.54
C PHE A 74 -24.70 13.64 -6.69
N SER A 75 -25.61 13.34 -7.61
CA SER A 75 -26.05 11.97 -7.90
C SER A 75 -24.91 11.12 -8.47
N LEU A 76 -24.09 11.68 -9.36
CA LEU A 76 -22.90 11.02 -9.89
C LEU A 76 -21.85 10.78 -8.80
N GLY A 77 -21.65 11.75 -7.90
CA GLY A 77 -20.77 11.62 -6.74
C GLY A 77 -21.22 10.51 -5.79
N ILE A 78 -22.51 10.45 -5.46
CA ILE A 78 -23.10 9.36 -4.67
C ILE A 78 -22.94 8.02 -5.39
N ALA A 79 -23.26 7.95 -6.69
CA ALA A 79 -23.13 6.72 -7.45
C ALA A 79 -21.67 6.23 -7.49
N PHE A 80 -20.71 7.14 -7.65
CA PHE A 80 -19.29 6.83 -7.60
C PHE A 80 -18.89 6.30 -6.24
N VAL A 81 -19.20 7.01 -5.14
CA VAL A 81 -18.90 6.58 -3.75
C VAL A 81 -19.58 5.26 -3.41
N ALA A 82 -20.83 5.05 -3.83
CA ALA A 82 -21.55 3.80 -3.61
C ALA A 82 -20.93 2.64 -4.40
N THR A 83 -20.55 2.87 -5.66
CA THR A 83 -19.90 1.86 -6.51
C THR A 83 -18.55 1.47 -5.92
N THR A 84 -17.74 2.44 -5.51
CA THR A 84 -16.43 2.18 -4.93
C THR A 84 -16.54 1.54 -3.55
N ALA A 85 -17.50 1.95 -2.70
CA ALA A 85 -17.76 1.29 -1.43
C ALA A 85 -18.26 -0.16 -1.63
N ALA A 86 -19.06 -0.40 -2.68
CA ALA A 86 -19.48 -1.75 -3.06
C ALA A 86 -18.29 -2.62 -3.51
N LEU A 87 -17.24 -2.04 -4.10
CA LEU A 87 -15.99 -2.77 -4.37
C LEU A 87 -15.24 -3.15 -3.07
N GLN A 88 -15.43 -2.42 -1.98
CA GLN A 88 -14.80 -2.71 -0.67
C GLN A 88 -15.61 -3.66 0.21
N LEU A 89 -16.93 -3.70 0.03
CA LEU A 89 -17.86 -4.50 0.85
C LEU A 89 -18.42 -5.72 0.11
N GLY A 90 -18.30 -5.77 -1.22
CA GLY A 90 -18.88 -6.81 -2.07
C GLY A 90 -17.94 -7.99 -2.36
N PRO A 91 -18.39 -8.93 -3.21
CA PRO A 91 -17.59 -10.13 -3.59
C PRO A 91 -16.31 -9.81 -4.35
N PHE A 92 -16.11 -8.53 -4.72
CA PHE A 92 -14.91 -8.01 -5.37
C PHE A 92 -13.95 -7.30 -4.41
N LYS A 93 -14.22 -7.36 -3.10
CA LYS A 93 -13.25 -6.94 -2.09
C LYS A 93 -11.93 -7.63 -2.43
N PRO A 94 -10.84 -6.89 -2.72
CA PRO A 94 -9.54 -7.53 -2.88
C PRO A 94 -9.32 -8.35 -1.62
N ALA A 95 -8.96 -9.62 -1.78
CA ALA A 95 -8.65 -10.47 -0.65
C ALA A 95 -7.73 -9.68 0.30
N PRO A 96 -7.93 -9.75 1.63
CA PRO A 96 -7.01 -9.13 2.57
C PRO A 96 -5.61 -9.44 2.09
N GLU A 97 -4.79 -8.41 1.85
CA GLU A 97 -3.38 -8.58 1.55
C GLU A 97 -2.88 -9.59 2.57
N GLU A 98 -2.52 -10.77 2.06
CA GLU A 98 -2.46 -12.03 2.78
C GLU A 98 -1.82 -11.76 4.13
N ALA A 99 -2.64 -11.82 5.19
CA ALA A 99 -2.30 -11.28 6.50
C ALA A 99 -0.88 -11.67 6.82
N ALA A 100 0.01 -10.67 6.96
CA ALA A 100 1.43 -10.86 7.17
C ALA A 100 1.62 -11.98 8.19
N VAL A 101 1.94 -13.17 7.68
CA VAL A 101 2.25 -14.31 8.52
C VAL A 101 3.38 -13.79 9.39
N GLY A 102 3.19 -13.88 10.71
CA GLY A 102 4.18 -13.40 11.67
C GLY A 102 5.58 -13.90 11.29
N PRO A 103 6.64 -13.23 11.76
CA PRO A 103 8.00 -13.49 11.31
C PRO A 103 8.30 -14.99 11.29
N THR A 104 8.80 -15.50 10.17
CA THR A 104 9.13 -16.91 10.03
C THR A 104 10.20 -17.30 11.06
N PRO A 105 10.27 -18.58 11.47
CA PRO A 105 11.19 -19.05 12.50
C PRO A 105 12.65 -18.67 12.25
N VAL A 106 13.03 -18.54 10.98
CA VAL A 106 14.36 -18.09 10.55
C VAL A 106 14.20 -16.81 9.73
N ILE A 107 15.04 -15.81 10.02
CA ILE A 107 15.08 -14.53 9.30
C ILE A 107 16.27 -14.53 8.35
N VAL A 108 16.04 -14.16 7.09
CA VAL A 108 17.10 -13.89 6.12
C VAL A 108 17.39 -12.40 6.10
N ARG A 109 18.67 -12.02 6.04
CA ARG A 109 19.11 -10.62 6.06
C ARG A 109 19.77 -10.24 4.75
N VAL A 110 19.47 -9.03 4.29
CA VAL A 110 20.10 -8.36 3.16
C VAL A 110 20.58 -6.99 3.64
N SER A 111 21.84 -6.68 3.38
CA SER A 111 22.44 -5.39 3.67
C SER A 111 22.45 -4.53 2.40
N ILE A 112 22.12 -3.25 2.54
CA ILE A 112 22.43 -2.23 1.54
C ILE A 112 23.75 -1.61 1.99
N ILE A 113 24.83 -1.97 1.31
CA ILE A 113 26.18 -1.60 1.75
C ILE A 113 26.52 -0.13 1.46
N PRO A 114 27.51 0.45 2.17
CA PRO A 114 28.00 1.79 1.87
C PRO A 114 28.33 2.01 0.39
N GLY A 115 27.94 3.17 -0.14
CA GLY A 115 28.19 3.55 -1.53
C GLY A 115 27.22 2.97 -2.55
N SER A 116 26.13 2.31 -2.12
CA SER A 116 25.12 1.72 -3.02
C SER A 116 24.44 2.75 -3.93
N PHE A 117 24.42 4.01 -3.51
CA PHE A 117 23.96 5.16 -4.31
C PHE A 117 24.91 5.55 -5.46
N ASN A 118 26.06 4.91 -5.59
CA ASN A 118 26.98 5.15 -6.69
C ASN A 118 26.69 4.18 -7.86
N PRO A 119 26.36 4.66 -9.07
CA PRO A 119 26.12 3.79 -10.22
C PRO A 119 27.35 3.01 -10.70
N GLN A 120 28.57 3.37 -10.28
CA GLN A 120 29.78 2.60 -10.55
C GLN A 120 29.97 1.42 -9.58
N GLN A 121 29.18 1.34 -8.51
CA GLN A 121 29.29 0.24 -7.55
C GLN A 121 28.51 -0.99 -8.03
N GLU A 122 29.22 -2.11 -8.23
CA GLU A 122 28.61 -3.35 -8.72
C GLU A 122 27.74 -4.03 -7.65
N ASP A 123 28.20 -3.98 -6.40
CA ASP A 123 27.53 -4.55 -5.24
C ASP A 123 26.72 -3.49 -4.48
N ASN A 124 25.50 -3.84 -4.06
CA ASN A 124 24.61 -2.91 -3.37
C ASN A 124 23.74 -3.65 -2.35
N TYR A 125 22.79 -4.46 -2.83
CA TYR A 125 22.13 -5.46 -2.01
C TYR A 125 23.06 -6.67 -1.84
N ILE A 126 23.44 -6.98 -0.59
CA ILE A 126 24.25 -8.15 -0.25
C ILE A 126 23.52 -9.03 0.78
N PRO A 127 23.27 -10.31 0.48
CA PRO A 127 23.38 -10.94 -0.84
C PRO A 127 22.38 -10.35 -1.85
N LYS A 128 22.78 -10.31 -3.13
CA LYS A 128 21.98 -9.72 -4.22
C LYS A 128 20.81 -10.60 -4.63
N ASN A 129 20.99 -11.91 -4.57
CA ASN A 129 19.98 -12.92 -4.87
C ASN A 129 19.90 -13.89 -3.69
N ILE A 130 18.71 -14.07 -3.13
CA ILE A 130 18.46 -15.02 -2.05
C ILE A 130 17.43 -16.06 -2.43
N ARG A 131 17.55 -17.24 -1.84
CA ARG A 131 16.54 -18.30 -1.89
C ARG A 131 15.97 -18.51 -0.51
N VAL A 132 14.65 -18.57 -0.44
CA VAL A 132 13.90 -18.82 0.79
C VAL A 132 12.80 -19.84 0.54
N ILE A 133 12.31 -20.45 1.62
CA ILE A 133 11.26 -21.43 1.63
C ILE A 133 10.05 -20.79 2.32
N ALA A 134 8.92 -20.77 1.61
CA ALA A 134 7.67 -20.22 2.12
C ALA A 134 7.31 -20.85 3.48
N GLY A 135 7.06 -20.00 4.49
CA GLY A 135 6.66 -20.42 5.84
C GLY A 135 7.81 -20.88 6.75
N TYR A 136 9.05 -21.01 6.26
CA TYR A 136 10.20 -21.44 7.07
C TYR A 136 11.25 -20.34 7.29
N ASN A 137 11.77 -19.77 6.20
CA ASN A 137 12.75 -18.68 6.25
C ASN A 137 12.42 -17.55 5.26
N SER A 138 11.13 -17.37 4.97
CA SER A 138 10.63 -16.42 3.98
C SER A 138 10.37 -15.01 4.51
N THR A 139 10.65 -14.71 5.79
CA THR A 139 10.79 -13.34 6.27
C THR A 139 12.19 -12.83 5.98
N VAL A 140 12.27 -11.81 5.13
CA VAL A 140 13.52 -11.15 4.74
C VAL A 140 13.56 -9.76 5.36
N VAL A 141 14.70 -9.41 5.95
CA VAL A 141 14.98 -8.09 6.52
C VAL A 141 16.07 -7.42 5.71
N TRP A 142 15.77 -6.25 5.17
CA TRP A 142 16.74 -5.36 4.56
C TRP A 142 17.17 -4.30 5.57
N THR A 143 18.47 -4.06 5.67
CA THR A 143 19.04 -3.00 6.51
C THR A 143 19.80 -2.03 5.62
N ASN A 144 19.60 -0.73 5.83
CA ASN A 144 20.38 0.31 5.16
C ASN A 144 21.64 0.59 5.97
N ASP A 145 22.76 -0.03 5.56
CA ASP A 145 24.06 0.09 6.25
C ASP A 145 24.93 1.21 5.64
N GLU A 146 24.34 2.17 4.92
CA GLU A 146 25.07 3.35 4.45
C GLU A 146 25.70 4.13 5.60
N GLU A 147 26.91 4.65 5.41
CA GLU A 147 27.60 5.50 6.39
C GLU A 147 27.27 7.00 6.23
N VAL A 148 26.53 7.33 5.17
CA VAL A 148 26.10 8.68 4.82
C VAL A 148 24.57 8.76 4.85
N PRO A 149 23.96 9.96 4.99
CA PRO A 149 22.51 10.12 5.11
C PRO A 149 21.81 9.95 3.75
N VAL A 150 21.93 8.76 3.16
CA VAL A 150 21.27 8.37 1.91
C VAL A 150 20.21 7.33 2.21
N ALA A 151 18.98 7.64 1.81
CA ALA A 151 17.86 6.73 1.94
C ALA A 151 17.73 5.83 0.71
N HIS A 152 17.28 4.61 0.95
CA HIS A 152 17.06 3.61 -0.09
C HIS A 152 15.66 3.01 0.02
N THR A 153 15.30 2.22 -0.98
CA THR A 153 14.03 1.49 -1.05
C THR A 153 14.28 0.04 -1.42
N VAL A 154 13.30 -0.81 -1.16
CA VAL A 154 13.18 -2.19 -1.64
C VAL A 154 11.80 -2.27 -2.27
N THR A 155 11.75 -2.07 -3.59
CA THR A 155 10.50 -1.93 -4.33
C THR A 155 10.40 -3.02 -5.40
N SER A 156 9.30 -3.77 -5.37
CA SER A 156 8.99 -4.82 -6.34
C SER A 156 8.85 -4.24 -7.75
N GLU A 157 9.45 -4.90 -8.74
CA GLU A 157 9.23 -4.55 -10.16
C GLU A 157 7.78 -4.76 -10.59
N GLU A 158 7.10 -5.75 -9.99
CA GLU A 158 5.70 -6.10 -10.27
C GLU A 158 4.70 -5.41 -9.33
N GLY A 159 5.14 -4.50 -8.44
CA GLY A 159 4.27 -3.79 -7.51
C GLY A 159 3.71 -4.62 -6.34
N ILE A 160 4.35 -5.74 -5.99
CA ILE A 160 3.90 -6.65 -4.92
C ILE A 160 4.22 -6.10 -3.52
N PHE A 161 5.33 -5.38 -3.37
CA PHE A 161 5.74 -4.75 -2.12
C PHE A 161 6.53 -3.48 -2.39
N ASP A 162 6.51 -2.56 -1.43
CA ASP A 162 7.30 -1.33 -1.42
C ASP A 162 7.62 -0.95 0.03
N SER A 163 8.91 -0.84 0.34
CA SER A 163 9.36 -0.41 1.67
C SER A 163 9.07 1.07 1.94
N GLY A 164 8.86 1.87 0.90
CA GLY A 164 9.09 3.31 1.00
C GLY A 164 10.57 3.62 1.28
N LEU A 165 10.90 4.91 1.42
CA LEU A 165 12.25 5.33 1.79
C LEU A 165 12.54 4.99 3.24
N PHE A 166 13.70 4.36 3.48
CA PHE A 166 14.24 4.17 4.83
C PHE A 166 15.70 4.63 4.88
N ASN A 167 16.02 5.34 5.95
CA ASN A 167 17.29 6.05 6.15
C ASN A 167 18.42 5.08 6.54
N SER A 168 19.66 5.58 6.48
CA SER A 168 20.82 4.90 7.05
C SER A 168 20.55 4.47 8.50
N GLY A 169 20.89 3.22 8.83
CA GLY A 169 20.64 2.56 10.11
C GLY A 169 19.24 1.98 10.29
N GLU A 170 18.28 2.29 9.40
CA GLU A 170 16.93 1.74 9.47
C GLU A 170 16.85 0.38 8.77
N SER A 171 15.83 -0.39 9.15
CA SER A 171 15.55 -1.69 8.54
C SER A 171 14.09 -1.81 8.16
N TRP A 172 13.84 -2.54 7.09
CA TRP A 172 12.51 -2.91 6.61
C TRP A 172 12.42 -4.41 6.41
N ASN A 173 11.23 -4.99 6.54
CA ASN A 173 11.05 -6.44 6.38
C ASN A 173 9.79 -6.77 5.58
N TYR A 174 9.82 -7.96 4.97
CA TYR A 174 8.70 -8.53 4.24
C TYR A 174 8.70 -10.04 4.35
N THR A 175 7.51 -10.63 4.50
CA THR A 175 7.31 -12.08 4.54
C THR A 175 6.69 -12.55 3.24
N PHE A 176 7.42 -13.40 2.50
CA PHE A 176 6.90 -14.02 1.29
C PHE A 176 6.09 -15.27 1.63
N THR A 177 4.87 -15.36 1.11
CA THR A 177 3.94 -16.46 1.36
C THR A 177 3.78 -17.40 0.18
N ARG A 178 4.10 -16.95 -1.04
CA ARG A 178 3.88 -17.70 -2.29
C ARG A 178 5.20 -17.97 -2.97
N ALA A 179 5.34 -19.16 -3.56
CA ALA A 179 6.49 -19.47 -4.37
C ALA A 179 6.51 -18.63 -5.65
N GLY A 180 7.72 -18.28 -6.08
CA GLY A 180 7.92 -17.38 -7.21
C GLY A 180 9.28 -16.70 -7.19
N ILE A 181 9.52 -15.85 -8.19
CA ILE A 181 10.72 -15.02 -8.27
C ILE A 181 10.29 -13.57 -8.14
N TYR A 182 10.74 -12.93 -7.07
CA TYR A 182 10.43 -11.55 -6.75
C TYR A 182 11.64 -10.68 -7.05
N ARG A 183 11.60 -9.94 -8.16
CA ARG A 183 12.62 -8.97 -8.54
C ARG A 183 12.29 -7.62 -7.92
N TYR A 184 13.32 -6.94 -7.43
CA TYR A 184 13.17 -5.64 -6.79
C TYR A 184 14.33 -4.71 -7.14
N PHE A 185 14.09 -3.42 -6.96
CA PHE A 185 15.06 -2.36 -7.22
C PHE A 185 14.89 -1.20 -6.22
N CYS A 186 15.86 -0.28 -6.24
CA CYS A 186 15.77 0.97 -5.49
C CYS A 186 15.21 2.08 -6.40
N ILE A 187 14.11 2.75 -6.00
CA ILE A 187 13.49 3.86 -6.74
C ILE A 187 14.48 5.02 -7.02
N PRO A 188 15.17 5.61 -6.02
CA PRO A 188 16.10 6.70 -6.28
C PRO A 188 17.38 6.25 -7.01
N HIS A 189 17.71 4.96 -6.96
CA HIS A 189 18.94 4.40 -7.50
C HIS A 189 18.66 3.15 -8.37
N PRO A 190 18.09 3.29 -9.60
CA PRO A 190 17.53 2.17 -10.36
C PRO A 190 18.52 1.08 -10.81
N TRP A 191 19.82 1.33 -10.71
CA TRP A 191 20.88 0.34 -10.96
C TRP A 191 21.01 -0.69 -9.82
N MET A 192 20.54 -0.34 -8.61
CA MET A 192 20.46 -1.29 -7.50
C MET A 192 19.32 -2.26 -7.78
N ARG A 193 19.65 -3.54 -7.96
CA ARG A 193 18.68 -4.60 -8.27
C ARG A 193 19.02 -5.87 -7.52
N GLY A 194 18.00 -6.56 -7.02
CA GLY A 194 18.13 -7.86 -6.37
C GLY A 194 16.95 -8.76 -6.65
N SER A 195 17.01 -9.99 -6.15
CA SER A 195 15.88 -10.92 -6.24
C SER A 195 15.74 -11.85 -5.04
N VAL A 196 14.50 -12.21 -4.74
CA VAL A 196 14.15 -13.27 -3.79
C VAL A 196 13.47 -14.38 -4.58
N VAL A 197 14.06 -15.57 -4.56
CA VAL A 197 13.40 -16.78 -5.06
C VAL A 197 12.77 -17.49 -3.88
N VAL A 198 11.46 -17.68 -3.95
CA VAL A 198 10.67 -18.34 -2.92
C VAL A 198 10.28 -19.72 -3.45
N GLU A 199 10.65 -20.75 -2.72
CA GLU A 199 10.36 -22.15 -3.03
C GLU A 199 9.30 -22.68 -2.05
N GLU A 200 8.49 -23.64 -2.49
CA GLU A 200 7.61 -24.38 -1.59
C GLU A 200 8.38 -25.57 -0.99
N VAL A 201 8.02 -25.98 0.22
CA VAL A 201 8.44 -27.29 0.73
C VAL A 201 7.72 -28.34 -0.11
N SER A 202 8.45 -29.16 -0.86
CA SER A 202 7.83 -30.27 -1.56
C SER A 202 7.24 -31.27 -0.56
N GLU A 203 6.12 -31.90 -0.90
CA GLU A 203 5.49 -32.92 -0.06
C GLU A 203 6.48 -34.06 0.26
N GLU A 204 7.39 -34.41 -0.64
CA GLU A 204 8.43 -35.40 -0.38
C GLU A 204 9.40 -34.95 0.73
N VAL A 205 9.83 -33.68 0.71
CA VAL A 205 10.72 -33.12 1.74
C VAL A 205 9.98 -33.06 3.08
N LEU A 206 8.70 -32.66 3.08
CA LEU A 206 7.88 -32.63 4.28
C LEU A 206 7.72 -34.05 4.86
N GLN A 207 7.42 -35.04 4.03
CA GLN A 207 7.31 -36.44 4.44
C GLN A 207 8.63 -37.00 5.01
N GLN A 208 9.77 -36.66 4.39
CA GLN A 208 11.09 -37.06 4.89
C GLN A 208 11.41 -36.42 6.25
N LEU A 209 11.11 -35.13 6.41
CA LEU A 209 11.30 -34.42 7.68
C LEU A 209 10.40 -35.00 8.77
N LEU A 210 9.12 -35.25 8.46
CA LEU A 210 8.17 -35.87 9.39
C LEU A 210 8.58 -37.30 9.76
N ALA A 211 9.14 -38.08 8.83
CA ALA A 211 9.63 -39.44 9.08
C ALA A 211 10.87 -39.47 10.00
N GLN A 212 11.63 -38.37 10.07
CA GLN A 212 12.82 -38.22 10.92
C GLN A 212 12.49 -37.69 12.33
N LEU A 213 11.26 -37.22 12.57
CA LEU A 213 10.85 -36.80 13.90
C LEU A 213 10.76 -38.00 14.85
N PRO A 214 11.31 -37.92 16.09
CA PRO A 214 11.18 -39.00 17.06
C PRO A 214 9.70 -39.25 17.37
N ARG A 215 9.23 -40.50 17.16
CA ARG A 215 7.82 -40.94 17.30
C ARG A 215 7.24 -40.90 18.71
N ASN A 216 7.75 -40.08 19.62
CA ASN A 216 7.47 -40.24 21.05
C ASN A 216 6.63 -39.10 21.63
N GLN A 217 5.47 -38.77 21.04
CA GLN A 217 4.44 -37.94 21.71
C GLN A 217 2.95 -38.26 21.37
N THR A 218 2.61 -39.38 20.71
CA THR A 218 1.20 -39.74 20.44
C THR A 218 0.60 -40.80 21.38
N ARG A 219 1.12 -40.97 22.60
CA ARG A 219 0.63 -42.00 23.54
C ARG A 219 0.22 -41.52 24.94
N ALA A 220 -0.11 -40.23 25.10
CA ALA A 220 -0.57 -39.68 26.38
C ALA A 220 -2.07 -39.32 26.44
N ALA A 221 -2.88 -39.66 25.43
CA ALA A 221 -4.33 -39.38 25.40
C ALA A 221 -5.20 -40.65 25.28
N ALA A 222 -4.71 -41.77 25.82
CA ALA A 222 -5.49 -43.00 25.98
C ALA A 222 -5.08 -43.66 27.30
N GLY A 223 -5.52 -43.06 28.41
CA GLY A 223 -5.42 -43.58 29.77
C GLY A 223 -6.63 -43.12 30.54
#